data_AF-A0A2G6WSY3-F1
#
_entry.id   AF-A0A2G6WSY3-F1
#
_cell.length_a   1.000
_cell.length_b   1.000
_cell.length_c   1.000
_cell.angle_alpha   90.00
_cell.angle_beta   90.00
_cell.angle_gamma   90.00
#
_symmetry.space_group_name_H-M   'P 1'
#
loop_
_entity.id
_entity.type
_entity.pdbx_description
1 polymer ?
#
loop_
_entity_poly.entity_id
_entity_poly.type
_entity_poly.pdbx_seq_one_letter_code
_entity_poly.pdbx_strand_id
1 'polypeptide(L)'
;MNPKKIFDAAREADVDTVRACIEAGADLAAVNKQGFTALQCAAMGTNESELEPILAVLRLLLDAGSPLEYIGTDGRTALYLTAEFSPTTEPVQLLIDAGANPDVRDSHGNHITENAMEEEVAELLSRITGHVLPEPPPPEPDPVKMSAAQWRAAEARIAEVFAALTQAGLVALQDAGDTQSDGFSDCSEAFRTRGGKKAGVHGFCFYTRQDQNRAKRTSQLSLAFWGAPEGGAADMQRVGELVVSQFRSAGFEVRWNGASAMRPEVDLRA
;
A
#
# COMPACT_ATOMS: atom_id res chain seq x y z
N MET A 1 -21.19 -24.99 -23.26
CA MET A 1 -20.13 -23.95 -23.28
C MET A 1 -19.20 -24.19 -22.10
N ASN A 2 -17.91 -23.87 -22.18
CA ASN A 2 -16.95 -24.12 -21.09
C ASN A 2 -17.04 -22.95 -20.08
N PRO A 3 -17.39 -23.19 -18.79
CA PRO A 3 -17.49 -22.12 -17.79
C PRO A 3 -16.17 -21.37 -17.59
N LYS A 4 -15.02 -21.95 -17.98
CA LYS A 4 -13.74 -21.22 -17.98
C LYS A 4 -13.70 -20.05 -18.97
N LYS A 5 -14.51 -20.10 -20.04
CA LYS A 5 -14.50 -19.10 -21.10
C LYS A 5 -15.00 -17.73 -20.62
N ILE A 6 -15.94 -17.71 -19.65
CA ILE A 6 -16.52 -16.45 -19.18
C ILE A 6 -15.50 -15.58 -18.43
N PHE A 7 -14.55 -16.18 -17.71
CA PHE A 7 -13.56 -15.44 -16.93
C PHE A 7 -12.57 -14.67 -17.82
N ASP A 8 -12.04 -15.33 -18.86
CA ASP A 8 -11.12 -14.69 -19.80
C ASP A 8 -11.86 -13.66 -20.66
N ALA A 9 -13.06 -14.00 -21.16
CA ALA A 9 -13.89 -13.06 -21.91
C ALA A 9 -14.29 -11.82 -21.10
N ALA A 10 -14.62 -11.99 -19.81
CA ALA A 10 -14.92 -10.88 -18.93
C ALA A 10 -13.70 -9.95 -18.76
N ARG A 11 -12.51 -10.53 -18.57
CA ARG A 11 -11.26 -9.77 -18.40
C ARG A 11 -10.84 -9.03 -19.67
N GLU A 12 -11.06 -9.63 -20.84
CA GLU A 12 -10.76 -9.04 -22.15
C GLU A 12 -11.83 -8.05 -22.62
N ALA A 13 -12.92 -7.87 -21.86
CA ALA A 13 -14.10 -7.11 -22.24
C ALA A 13 -14.80 -7.61 -23.52
N ASP A 14 -14.74 -8.92 -23.79
CA ASP A 14 -15.46 -9.58 -24.90
C ASP A 14 -16.97 -9.72 -24.56
N VAL A 15 -17.70 -8.65 -24.87
CA VAL A 15 -19.15 -8.51 -24.63
C VAL A 15 -19.95 -9.68 -25.21
N ASP A 16 -19.62 -10.13 -26.42
CA ASP A 16 -20.38 -11.16 -27.14
C ASP A 16 -20.18 -12.54 -26.50
N THR A 17 -18.94 -12.90 -26.15
CA THR A 17 -18.69 -14.15 -25.45
C THR A 17 -19.29 -14.15 -24.05
N VAL A 18 -19.21 -13.03 -23.32
CA VAL A 18 -19.84 -12.92 -21.99
C VAL A 18 -21.34 -13.13 -22.09
N ARG A 19 -22.02 -12.43 -23.00
CA ARG A 19 -23.45 -12.58 -23.25
C ARG A 19 -23.84 -14.02 -23.58
N ALA A 20 -23.12 -14.66 -24.51
CA ALA A 20 -23.38 -16.04 -24.89
C ALA A 20 -23.17 -17.03 -23.73
N CYS A 21 -22.21 -16.78 -22.84
CA CYS A 21 -22.01 -17.60 -21.64
C CYS A 21 -23.15 -17.44 -20.64
N ILE A 22 -23.64 -16.21 -20.42
CA ILE A 22 -24.81 -15.93 -19.56
C ILE A 22 -26.06 -16.64 -20.11
N GLU A 23 -26.34 -16.51 -21.41
CA GLU A 23 -27.48 -17.17 -22.08
C GLU A 23 -27.39 -18.70 -22.01
N ALA A 24 -26.18 -19.26 -22.00
CA ALA A 24 -25.94 -20.68 -21.83
C ALA A 24 -26.05 -21.17 -20.37
N GLY A 25 -26.39 -20.29 -19.42
CA GLY A 25 -26.57 -20.63 -18.00
C GLY A 25 -25.26 -20.79 -17.24
N ALA A 26 -24.23 -19.98 -17.55
CA ALA A 26 -23.02 -19.94 -16.76
C ALA A 26 -23.32 -19.61 -15.29
N ASP A 27 -22.68 -20.35 -14.37
CA ASP A 27 -22.73 -20.04 -12.94
C ASP A 27 -21.89 -18.79 -12.64
N LEU A 28 -22.56 -17.67 -12.38
CA LEU A 28 -21.91 -16.38 -12.12
C LEU A 28 -21.27 -16.28 -10.74
N ALA A 29 -21.57 -17.22 -9.84
CA ALA A 29 -20.89 -17.35 -8.55
C ALA A 29 -19.64 -18.24 -8.63
N ALA A 30 -19.41 -18.91 -9.76
CA ALA A 30 -18.21 -19.71 -9.95
C ALA A 30 -16.95 -18.82 -9.96
N VAL A 31 -15.84 -19.41 -9.50
CA VAL A 31 -14.54 -18.75 -9.47
C VAL A 31 -13.51 -19.48 -10.33
N ASN A 32 -12.59 -18.72 -10.90
CA ASN A 32 -11.46 -19.27 -11.65
C ASN A 32 -10.39 -19.88 -10.71
N LYS A 33 -9.26 -20.34 -11.27
CA LYS A 33 -8.17 -20.96 -10.48
C LYS A 33 -7.51 -20.00 -9.48
N GLN A 34 -7.66 -18.70 -9.71
CA GLN A 34 -7.14 -17.63 -8.86
C GLN A 34 -8.18 -17.19 -7.81
N GLY A 35 -9.37 -17.78 -7.80
CA GLY A 35 -10.42 -17.45 -6.84
C GLY A 35 -11.26 -16.23 -7.20
N PHE A 36 -11.21 -15.75 -8.45
CA PHE A 36 -11.98 -14.60 -8.92
C PHE A 36 -13.26 -15.00 -9.66
N THR A 37 -14.34 -14.25 -9.43
CA THR A 37 -15.59 -14.34 -10.20
C THR A 37 -15.44 -13.68 -11.58
N ALA A 38 -16.42 -13.87 -12.46
CA ALA A 38 -16.45 -13.18 -13.74
C ALA A 38 -16.49 -11.64 -13.57
N LEU A 39 -17.23 -11.13 -12.58
CA LEU A 39 -17.31 -9.70 -12.28
C LEU A 39 -15.97 -9.13 -11.82
N GLN A 40 -15.24 -9.85 -10.96
CA GLN A 40 -13.88 -9.46 -10.55
C GLN A 40 -12.88 -9.52 -11.72
N CYS A 41 -13.02 -10.49 -12.63
CA CYS A 41 -12.22 -10.53 -13.86
C CYS A 41 -12.47 -9.31 -14.76
N ALA A 42 -13.73 -8.90 -14.94
CA ALA A 42 -14.07 -7.68 -15.68
C ALA A 42 -13.54 -6.41 -14.98
N ALA A 43 -13.58 -6.36 -13.65
CA ALA A 43 -13.06 -5.25 -12.86
C ALA A 43 -11.54 -5.04 -13.03
N MET A 44 -10.76 -6.12 -13.18
CA MET A 44 -9.31 -6.05 -13.44
C MET A 44 -8.99 -5.62 -14.87
N GLY A 45 -9.82 -6.03 -15.85
CA GLY A 45 -9.64 -5.72 -17.25
C GLY A 45 -8.28 -6.16 -17.84
N THR A 46 -7.90 -5.51 -18.94
CA THR A 46 -6.56 -5.52 -19.50
C THR A 46 -6.17 -4.10 -19.89
N ASN A 47 -4.86 -3.84 -20.04
CA ASN A 47 -4.36 -2.52 -20.48
C ASN A 47 -4.81 -2.15 -21.91
N GLU A 48 -5.35 -3.10 -22.67
CA GLU A 48 -5.75 -2.92 -24.07
C GLU A 48 -7.26 -2.72 -24.23
N SER A 49 -8.05 -2.92 -23.16
CA SER A 49 -9.51 -2.87 -23.22
C SER A 49 -10.01 -1.42 -23.25
N GLU A 50 -10.90 -1.12 -24.21
CA GLU A 50 -11.59 0.17 -24.27
C GLU A 50 -12.64 0.31 -23.16
N LEU A 51 -12.94 1.55 -22.76
CA LEU A 51 -13.86 1.85 -21.65
C LEU A 51 -15.28 1.30 -21.86
N GLU A 52 -15.86 1.49 -23.05
CA GLU A 52 -17.25 1.09 -23.32
C GLU A 52 -17.46 -0.44 -23.26
N PRO A 53 -16.60 -1.28 -23.85
CA PRO A 53 -16.66 -2.73 -23.66
C PRO A 53 -16.59 -3.16 -22.18
N ILE A 54 -15.73 -2.53 -21.38
CA ILE A 54 -15.62 -2.81 -19.94
C ILE A 54 -16.95 -2.51 -19.25
N LEU A 55 -17.51 -1.32 -19.46
CA LEU A 55 -18.81 -0.92 -18.90
C LEU A 55 -19.93 -1.87 -19.35
N ALA A 56 -19.94 -2.30 -20.61
CA ALA A 56 -20.92 -3.23 -21.13
C ALA A 56 -20.83 -4.61 -20.46
N VAL A 57 -19.63 -5.15 -20.28
CA VAL A 57 -19.43 -6.43 -19.56
C VAL A 57 -19.83 -6.32 -18.10
N LEU A 58 -19.44 -5.23 -17.41
CA LEU A 58 -19.86 -5.00 -16.01
C LEU A 58 -21.38 -4.97 -15.90
N ARG A 59 -22.08 -4.19 -16.74
CA ARG A 59 -23.56 -4.14 -16.77
C ARG A 59 -24.15 -5.52 -16.99
N LEU A 60 -23.68 -6.26 -18.00
CA LEU A 60 -24.19 -7.61 -18.31
C LEU A 60 -24.07 -8.56 -17.13
N LEU A 61 -22.91 -8.55 -16.45
CA LEU A 61 -22.67 -9.43 -15.32
C LEU A 61 -23.53 -9.04 -14.10
N LEU A 62 -23.71 -7.74 -13.84
CA LEU A 62 -24.56 -7.24 -12.77
C LEU A 62 -26.04 -7.54 -13.03
N ASP A 63 -26.54 -7.23 -14.23
CA ASP A 63 -27.93 -7.48 -14.64
C ASP A 63 -28.29 -8.96 -14.57
N ALA A 64 -27.31 -9.84 -14.83
CA ALA A 64 -27.46 -11.28 -14.73
C ALA A 64 -27.34 -11.83 -13.28
N GLY A 65 -27.07 -10.98 -12.29
CA GLY A 65 -27.02 -11.35 -10.88
C GLY A 65 -25.67 -11.88 -10.40
N SER A 66 -24.56 -11.45 -11.00
CA SER A 66 -23.22 -11.75 -10.46
C SER A 66 -23.09 -11.24 -9.02
N PRO A 67 -22.39 -11.98 -8.13
CA PRO A 67 -22.28 -11.60 -6.74
C PRO A 67 -21.38 -10.36 -6.56
N LEU A 68 -22.01 -9.21 -6.34
CA LEU A 68 -21.35 -7.90 -6.21
C LEU A 68 -20.35 -7.84 -5.05
N GLU A 69 -20.73 -8.41 -3.91
CA GLU A 69 -19.99 -8.37 -2.64
C GLU A 69 -19.12 -9.62 -2.41
N TYR A 70 -18.81 -10.39 -3.46
CA TYR A 70 -17.89 -11.52 -3.31
C TYR A 70 -16.49 -11.02 -2.96
N ILE A 71 -15.88 -11.61 -1.93
CA ILE A 71 -14.54 -11.28 -1.44
C ILE A 71 -13.54 -12.31 -1.97
N GLY A 72 -12.57 -11.83 -2.77
CA GLY A 72 -11.48 -12.65 -3.32
C GLY A 72 -10.47 -13.11 -2.27
N THR A 73 -9.48 -13.90 -2.71
CA THR A 73 -8.45 -14.50 -1.83
C THR A 73 -7.55 -13.49 -1.11
N ASP A 74 -7.56 -12.24 -1.54
CA ASP A 74 -6.76 -11.12 -1.02
C ASP A 74 -7.63 -10.09 -0.27
N GLY A 75 -8.89 -10.42 0.01
CA GLY A 75 -9.83 -9.51 0.68
C GLY A 75 -10.48 -8.48 -0.25
N ARG A 76 -10.20 -8.51 -1.56
CA ARG A 76 -10.71 -7.49 -2.51
C ARG A 76 -12.07 -7.86 -3.08
N THR A 77 -12.98 -6.90 -3.14
CA THR A 77 -14.27 -6.99 -3.84
C THR A 77 -14.11 -6.59 -5.32
N ALA A 78 -15.18 -6.73 -6.13
CA ALA A 78 -15.16 -6.19 -7.49
C ALA A 78 -14.89 -4.68 -7.52
N LEU A 79 -15.53 -3.91 -6.62
CA LEU A 79 -15.31 -2.46 -6.52
C LEU A 79 -13.85 -2.14 -6.17
N TYR A 80 -13.23 -2.89 -5.25
CA TYR A 80 -11.81 -2.70 -4.92
C TYR A 80 -10.92 -2.88 -6.14
N LEU A 81 -11.10 -3.98 -6.88
CA LEU A 81 -10.32 -4.24 -8.10
C LEU A 81 -10.58 -3.16 -9.16
N THR A 82 -11.81 -2.69 -9.31
CA THR A 82 -12.11 -1.60 -10.25
C THR A 82 -11.40 -0.32 -9.86
N ALA A 83 -11.33 0.04 -8.57
CA ALA A 83 -10.56 1.21 -8.15
C ALA A 83 -9.06 1.07 -8.48
N GLU A 84 -8.52 -0.14 -8.32
CA GLU A 84 -7.10 -0.45 -8.53
C GLU A 84 -6.65 -0.50 -10.00
N PHE A 85 -7.56 -0.81 -10.92
CA PHE A 85 -7.22 -1.03 -12.33
C PHE A 85 -7.96 -0.12 -13.31
N SER A 86 -8.96 0.65 -12.87
CA SER A 86 -9.75 1.46 -13.79
C SER A 86 -9.07 2.80 -14.10
N PRO A 87 -8.92 3.16 -15.39
CA PRO A 87 -8.31 4.43 -15.80
C PRO A 87 -9.22 5.64 -15.61
N THR A 88 -10.47 5.42 -15.18
CA THR A 88 -11.44 6.50 -15.04
C THR A 88 -12.46 6.19 -13.93
N THR A 89 -13.27 7.18 -13.56
CA THR A 89 -14.27 7.02 -12.47
C THR A 89 -15.53 6.24 -12.86
N GLU A 90 -15.79 6.06 -14.16
CA GLU A 90 -17.06 5.53 -14.67
C GLU A 90 -17.33 4.07 -14.27
N PRO A 91 -16.37 3.13 -14.37
CA PRO A 91 -16.58 1.76 -13.90
C PRO A 91 -16.77 1.68 -12.38
N VAL A 92 -16.10 2.56 -11.63
CA VAL A 92 -16.24 2.68 -10.17
C VAL A 92 -17.65 3.16 -9.82
N GLN A 93 -18.11 4.24 -10.47
CA GLN A 93 -19.46 4.79 -10.27
C GLN A 93 -20.54 3.77 -10.63
N LEU A 94 -20.34 3.00 -11.71
CA LEU A 94 -21.28 1.95 -12.11
C LEU A 94 -21.47 0.88 -11.03
N LEU A 95 -20.40 0.42 -10.38
CA LEU A 95 -20.51 -0.56 -9.30
C LEU A 95 -21.13 0.05 -8.03
N ILE A 96 -20.84 1.31 -7.73
CA ILE A 96 -21.47 2.05 -6.62
C ILE A 96 -22.97 2.21 -6.87
N ASP A 97 -23.39 2.57 -8.09
CA ASP A 97 -24.79 2.70 -8.48
C ASP A 97 -25.53 1.36 -8.43
N ALA A 98 -24.81 0.24 -8.64
CA ALA A 98 -25.32 -1.11 -8.45
C ALA A 98 -25.42 -1.53 -6.97
N GLY A 99 -24.98 -0.69 -6.03
CA GLY A 99 -25.09 -0.90 -4.58
C GLY A 99 -23.85 -1.51 -3.93
N ALA A 100 -22.68 -1.46 -4.58
CA ALA A 100 -21.44 -1.96 -3.98
C ALA A 100 -21.06 -1.15 -2.74
N ASN A 101 -20.57 -1.81 -1.70
CA ASN A 101 -20.05 -1.13 -0.51
C ASN A 101 -18.71 -0.42 -0.83
N PRO A 102 -18.62 0.92 -0.75
CA PRO A 102 -17.39 1.66 -1.03
C PRO A 102 -16.42 1.72 0.15
N ASP A 103 -16.85 1.40 1.38
CA ASP A 103 -15.97 1.36 2.55
C ASP A 103 -15.47 -0.08 2.78
N VAL A 104 -14.50 -0.47 1.96
CA VAL A 104 -13.89 -1.80 1.96
C VAL A 104 -12.38 -1.72 2.09
N ARG A 105 -11.79 -2.80 2.61
CA ARG A 105 -10.35 -2.96 2.81
C ARG A 105 -9.88 -4.28 2.25
N ASP A 106 -8.66 -4.32 1.73
CA ASP A 106 -8.01 -5.57 1.38
C ASP A 106 -7.58 -6.36 2.65
N SER A 107 -7.01 -7.56 2.45
CA SER A 107 -6.48 -8.40 3.52
C SER A 107 -5.28 -7.81 4.28
N HIS A 108 -4.65 -6.76 3.76
CA HIS A 108 -3.61 -5.99 4.43
C HIS A 108 -4.17 -4.82 5.26
N GLY A 109 -5.48 -4.57 5.16
CA GLY A 109 -6.16 -3.49 5.84
C GLY A 109 -6.11 -2.16 5.10
N ASN A 110 -5.59 -2.12 3.87
CA ASN A 110 -5.56 -0.91 3.06
C ASN A 110 -6.98 -0.55 2.63
N HIS A 111 -7.41 0.68 2.87
CA HIS A 111 -8.69 1.17 2.36
C HIS A 111 -8.65 1.25 0.83
N ILE A 112 -9.79 1.05 0.16
CA ILE A 112 -9.91 1.05 -1.31
C ILE A 112 -9.28 2.27 -2.01
N THR A 113 -9.22 3.42 -1.32
CA THR A 113 -8.59 4.64 -1.86
C THR A 113 -7.06 4.55 -1.95
N GLU A 114 -6.41 3.67 -1.19
CA GLU A 114 -4.95 3.62 -1.08
C GLU A 114 -4.28 3.03 -2.33
N ASN A 115 -4.96 2.10 -3.01
CA ASN A 115 -4.47 1.45 -4.23
C ASN A 115 -5.21 1.93 -5.48
N ALA A 116 -6.01 3.00 -5.39
CA ALA A 116 -6.70 3.54 -6.55
C ALA A 116 -5.70 3.96 -7.63
N MET A 117 -5.94 3.55 -8.88
CA MET A 117 -4.99 3.80 -9.98
C MET A 117 -4.85 5.29 -10.29
N GLU A 118 -5.97 6.00 -10.30
CA GLU A 118 -6.06 7.41 -10.64
C GLU A 118 -6.48 8.24 -9.43
N GLU A 119 -5.98 9.47 -9.35
CA GLU A 119 -6.26 10.40 -8.25
C GLU A 119 -7.75 10.71 -8.16
N GLU A 120 -8.43 10.90 -9.29
CA GLU A 120 -9.86 11.19 -9.34
C GLU A 120 -10.72 10.03 -8.81
N VAL A 121 -10.24 8.78 -8.95
CA VAL A 121 -10.89 7.60 -8.36
C VAL A 121 -10.73 7.60 -6.85
N ALA A 122 -9.53 7.87 -6.35
CA ALA A 122 -9.27 8.00 -4.92
C ALA A 122 -10.13 9.13 -4.31
N GLU A 123 -10.20 10.29 -4.96
CA GLU A 123 -11.00 11.42 -4.53
C GLU A 123 -12.50 11.12 -4.54
N LEU A 124 -13.01 10.43 -5.57
CA LEU A 124 -14.41 10.00 -5.62
C LEU A 124 -14.76 9.13 -4.41
N LEU A 125 -13.96 8.09 -4.18
CA LEU A 125 -14.17 7.15 -3.08
C LEU A 125 -14.02 7.85 -1.72
N SER A 126 -13.02 8.73 -1.57
CA SER A 126 -12.84 9.57 -0.37
C SER A 126 -14.06 10.43 -0.06
N ARG A 127 -14.64 11.11 -1.06
CA ARG A 127 -15.86 11.90 -0.87
C ARG A 127 -17.05 11.06 -0.45
N ILE A 128 -17.18 9.85 -1.00
CA ILE A 128 -18.31 8.96 -0.73
C ILE A 128 -18.21 8.33 0.67
N THR A 129 -17.03 7.88 1.07
CA THR A 129 -16.83 7.19 2.35
C THR A 129 -16.53 8.16 3.50
N GLY A 130 -16.12 9.40 3.19
CA GLY A 130 -15.56 10.33 4.16
C GLY A 130 -14.14 9.94 4.61
N HIS A 131 -13.52 8.94 3.99
CA HIS A 131 -12.16 8.53 4.29
C HIS A 131 -11.18 9.60 3.79
N VAL A 132 -10.41 10.19 4.71
CA VAL A 132 -9.44 11.24 4.37
C VAL A 132 -8.26 10.62 3.61
N LEU A 133 -8.00 11.10 2.39
CA LEU A 133 -6.81 10.70 1.65
C LEU A 133 -5.55 11.18 2.37
N PRO A 134 -4.51 10.35 2.47
CA PRO A 134 -3.22 10.82 2.96
C PRO A 134 -2.70 11.90 2.01
N GLU A 135 -2.13 12.98 2.54
CA GLU A 135 -1.49 13.98 1.71
C GLU A 135 -0.39 13.31 0.85
N PRO A 136 -0.25 13.69 -0.42
CA PRO A 136 0.88 13.22 -1.21
C PRO A 136 2.17 13.64 -0.51
N PRO A 137 3.21 12.79 -0.52
CA PRO A 137 4.46 13.17 0.09
C PRO A 137 4.99 14.44 -0.59
N PRO A 138 5.62 15.36 0.17
CA PRO A 138 6.30 16.51 -0.40
C PRO A 138 7.23 16.11 -1.56
N PRO A 139 7.44 16.97 -2.56
CA PRO A 139 8.37 16.67 -3.66
C PRO A 139 9.75 16.33 -3.09
N GLU A 140 10.44 15.37 -3.73
CA GLU A 140 11.81 15.04 -3.34
C GLU A 140 12.72 16.25 -3.57
N PRO A 141 13.56 16.63 -2.59
CA PRO A 141 14.55 17.65 -2.83
C PRO A 141 15.57 17.15 -3.86
N ASP A 142 16.15 18.08 -4.62
CA ASP A 142 17.19 17.74 -5.58
C ASP A 142 18.34 16.98 -4.91
N PRO A 143 18.80 15.87 -5.51
CA PRO A 143 19.81 15.03 -4.90
C PRO A 143 21.15 15.78 -4.84
N VAL A 144 21.68 15.93 -3.63
CA VAL A 144 23.00 16.52 -3.39
C VAL A 144 23.94 15.47 -2.84
N LYS A 145 25.06 15.22 -3.55
CA LYS A 145 26.09 14.31 -3.06
C LYS A 145 26.80 14.89 -1.85
N MET A 146 26.90 14.11 -0.78
CA MET A 146 27.58 14.51 0.44
C MET A 146 29.10 14.30 0.33
N SER A 147 29.86 15.23 0.87
CA SER A 147 31.27 15.01 1.18
C SER A 147 31.42 14.06 2.38
N ALA A 148 32.60 13.44 2.53
CA ALA A 148 32.89 12.60 3.69
C ALA A 148 32.83 13.35 5.03
N ALA A 149 33.05 14.67 5.04
CA ALA A 149 32.91 15.50 6.23
C ALA A 149 31.44 15.74 6.58
N GLN A 150 30.61 16.09 5.59
CA GLN A 150 29.17 16.25 5.78
C GLN A 150 28.52 14.94 6.24
N TRP A 151 28.89 13.80 5.65
CA TRP A 151 28.38 12.50 6.10
C TRP A 151 28.72 12.23 7.57
N ARG A 152 29.98 12.41 7.98
CA ARG A 152 30.39 12.18 9.37
C ARG A 152 29.65 13.07 10.37
N ALA A 153 29.39 14.33 10.00
CA ALA A 153 28.62 15.24 10.83
C ALA A 153 27.15 14.80 10.96
N ALA A 154 26.51 14.41 9.85
CA ALA A 154 25.14 13.88 9.85
C ALA A 154 25.04 12.56 10.63
N GLU A 155 25.98 11.64 10.42
CA GLU A 155 26.06 10.33 11.08
C GLU A 155 26.16 10.47 12.61
N ALA A 156 26.94 11.43 13.11
CA ALA A 156 27.01 11.71 14.54
C ALA A 156 25.64 12.15 15.12
N ARG A 157 24.94 13.07 14.42
CA ARG A 157 23.59 13.51 14.81
C ARG A 157 22.56 12.39 14.73
N ILE A 158 22.63 11.56 13.68
CA ILE A 158 21.76 10.37 13.53
C ILE A 158 21.97 9.41 14.70
N ALA A 159 23.22 9.20 15.12
CA ALA A 159 23.51 8.30 16.23
C ALA A 159 22.88 8.76 17.56
N GLU A 160 22.83 10.06 17.82
CA GLU A 160 22.12 10.63 18.98
C GLU A 160 20.61 10.37 18.91
N VAL A 161 20.00 10.55 17.73
CA VAL A 161 18.57 10.26 17.52
C VAL A 161 18.28 8.76 17.73
N PHE A 162 19.11 7.87 17.21
CA PHE A 162 18.95 6.43 17.38
C PHE A 162 19.10 5.99 18.85
N ALA A 163 19.97 6.64 19.61
CA ALA A 163 20.07 6.44 21.05
C ALA A 163 18.78 6.88 21.78
N ALA A 164 18.22 8.03 21.40
CA ALA A 164 16.95 8.52 21.96
C ALA A 164 15.77 7.59 21.63
N LEU A 165 15.68 7.10 20.38
CA LEU A 165 14.67 6.11 19.97
C LEU A 165 14.80 4.80 20.76
N THR A 166 16.03 4.37 21.05
CA THR A 166 16.30 3.19 21.88
C THR A 166 15.78 3.36 23.30
N GLN A 167 16.02 4.53 23.90
CA GLN A 167 15.52 4.90 25.22
C GLN A 167 13.99 5.00 25.25
N ALA A 168 13.38 5.45 24.14
CA ALA A 168 11.93 5.52 23.98
C ALA A 168 11.24 4.16 23.74
N GLY A 169 11.98 3.05 23.78
CA GLY A 169 11.43 1.70 23.67
C GLY A 169 11.39 1.13 22.25
N LEU A 170 12.12 1.70 21.30
CA LEU A 170 12.32 1.08 19.99
C LEU A 170 13.60 0.27 19.96
N VAL A 171 13.64 -0.79 19.16
CA VAL A 171 14.90 -1.34 18.64
C VAL A 171 15.34 -0.44 17.49
N ALA A 172 16.40 0.32 17.69
CA ALA A 172 16.92 1.26 16.71
C ALA A 172 18.31 0.82 16.21
N LEU A 173 18.42 0.37 14.97
CA LEU A 173 19.67 -0.15 14.40
C LEU A 173 20.17 0.69 13.21
N GLN A 174 21.45 1.03 13.24
CA GLN A 174 22.12 1.78 12.18
C GLN A 174 22.89 0.79 11.29
N ASP A 175 22.89 1.01 9.98
CA ASP A 175 23.59 0.15 9.01
C ASP A 175 23.21 -1.34 9.14
N ALA A 176 21.91 -1.60 9.34
CA ALA A 176 21.35 -2.91 9.63
C ALA A 176 21.21 -3.74 8.35
N GLY A 177 22.16 -4.63 8.13
CA GLY A 177 22.23 -5.46 6.93
C GLY A 177 22.36 -4.69 5.62
N ASP A 178 22.32 -5.42 4.51
CA ASP A 178 22.41 -4.83 3.17
C ASP A 178 21.03 -4.46 2.61
N THR A 179 20.00 -5.25 2.93
CA THR A 179 18.62 -5.08 2.46
C THR A 179 17.62 -4.87 3.61
N GLN A 180 16.39 -4.48 3.30
CA GLN A 180 15.33 -4.35 4.31
C GLN A 180 15.02 -5.68 5.00
N SER A 181 15.10 -6.80 4.27
CA SER A 181 14.90 -8.14 4.83
C SER A 181 15.95 -8.46 5.89
N ASP A 182 17.21 -8.12 5.62
CA ASP A 182 18.32 -8.32 6.56
C ASP A 182 18.11 -7.46 7.81
N GLY A 183 17.87 -6.16 7.62
CA GLY A 183 17.65 -5.24 8.73
C GLY A 183 16.43 -5.59 9.59
N PHE A 184 15.36 -6.13 8.99
CA PHE A 184 14.20 -6.63 9.73
C PHE A 184 14.55 -7.87 10.56
N SER A 185 15.35 -8.79 10.02
CA SER A 185 15.83 -9.97 10.75
C SER A 185 16.66 -9.55 11.97
N ASP A 186 17.61 -8.63 11.79
CA ASP A 186 18.46 -8.10 12.86
C ASP A 186 17.64 -7.40 13.95
N CYS A 187 16.68 -6.57 13.54
CA CYS A 187 15.76 -5.89 14.46
C CYS A 187 14.91 -6.90 15.25
N SER A 188 14.40 -7.93 14.58
CA SER A 188 13.59 -8.97 15.20
C SER A 188 14.37 -9.81 16.21
N GLU A 189 15.65 -10.07 15.95
CA GLU A 189 16.53 -10.73 16.92
C GLU A 189 16.77 -9.81 18.14
N ALA A 190 17.15 -8.55 17.90
CA ALA A 190 17.36 -7.58 18.96
C ALA A 190 16.11 -7.35 19.82
N PHE A 191 14.91 -7.42 19.23
CA PHE A 191 13.63 -7.38 19.95
C PHE A 191 13.52 -8.49 21.00
N ARG A 192 13.78 -9.74 20.58
CA ARG A 192 13.66 -10.92 21.44
C ARG A 192 14.70 -10.85 22.56
N THR A 193 15.93 -10.48 22.21
CA THR A 193 17.04 -10.32 23.18
C THR A 193 16.74 -9.26 24.24
N ARG A 194 16.02 -8.19 23.88
CA ARG A 194 15.58 -7.15 24.83
C ARG A 194 14.34 -7.52 25.65
N GLY A 195 13.76 -8.71 25.48
CA GLY A 195 12.56 -9.15 26.21
C GLY A 195 11.22 -8.67 25.62
N GLY A 196 11.26 -8.11 24.40
CA GLY A 196 10.08 -7.70 23.63
C GLY A 196 9.13 -6.76 24.37
N LYS A 197 7.81 -6.91 24.12
CA LYS A 197 6.76 -6.06 24.71
C LYS A 197 6.81 -6.02 26.24
N LYS A 198 7.15 -7.15 26.90
CA LYS A 198 7.21 -7.24 28.37
C LYS A 198 8.28 -6.32 28.98
N ALA A 199 9.31 -6.01 28.22
CA ALA A 199 10.38 -5.10 28.61
C ALA A 199 10.15 -3.65 28.12
N GLY A 200 8.95 -3.35 27.61
CA GLY A 200 8.62 -2.04 27.07
C GLY A 200 9.12 -1.77 25.65
N VAL A 201 9.60 -2.80 24.93
CA VAL A 201 9.99 -2.66 23.53
C VAL A 201 8.76 -2.79 22.64
N HIS A 202 8.46 -1.76 21.84
CA HIS A 202 7.18 -1.65 21.12
C HIS A 202 7.30 -1.35 19.63
N GLY A 203 8.51 -1.33 19.07
CA GLY A 203 8.72 -1.19 17.62
C GLY A 203 10.18 -1.14 17.18
N PHE A 204 10.36 -0.81 15.91
CA PHE A 204 11.62 -0.84 15.17
C PHE A 204 11.87 0.46 14.42
N CYS A 205 13.13 0.85 14.33
CA CYS A 205 13.59 1.88 13.40
C CYS A 205 14.99 1.51 12.90
N PHE A 206 15.22 1.45 11.59
CA PHE A 206 16.54 1.17 11.05
C PHE A 206 16.76 1.75 9.66
N TYR A 207 18.02 1.82 9.24
CA TYR A 207 18.38 2.02 7.84
C TYR A 207 19.46 1.00 7.45
N THR A 208 19.48 0.62 6.18
CA THR A 208 20.38 -0.42 5.65
C THR A 208 21.63 0.19 5.04
N ARG A 209 22.61 -0.65 4.70
CA ARG A 209 23.79 -0.23 3.90
C ARG A 209 23.39 0.41 2.57
N GLN A 210 22.33 -0.08 1.93
CA GLN A 210 21.81 0.49 0.69
C GLN A 210 21.22 1.89 0.90
N ASP A 211 20.45 2.10 1.96
CA ASP A 211 19.89 3.41 2.31
C ASP A 211 21.00 4.41 2.61
N GLN A 212 21.99 4.01 3.40
CA GLN A 212 23.19 4.82 3.68
C GLN A 212 23.93 5.22 2.39
N ASN A 213 24.17 4.25 1.50
CA ASN A 213 24.88 4.52 0.25
C ASN A 213 24.08 5.45 -0.68
N ARG A 214 22.75 5.35 -0.68
CA ARG A 214 21.87 6.30 -1.38
C ARG A 214 21.97 7.68 -0.74
N ALA A 215 21.86 7.78 0.59
CA ALA A 215 21.95 9.04 1.33
C ALA A 215 23.28 9.78 1.06
N LYS A 216 24.40 9.07 0.97
CA LYS A 216 25.69 9.68 0.59
C LYS A 216 25.67 10.32 -0.81
N ARG A 217 24.83 9.84 -1.73
CA ARG A 217 24.69 10.38 -3.10
C ARG A 217 23.60 11.42 -3.24
N THR A 218 22.56 11.37 -2.42
CA THR A 218 21.35 12.19 -2.57
C THR A 218 21.10 13.14 -1.41
N SER A 219 21.82 13.01 -0.30
CA SER A 219 21.57 13.64 1.00
C SER A 219 20.23 13.28 1.65
N GLN A 220 19.56 12.23 1.16
CA GLN A 220 18.27 11.75 1.68
C GLN A 220 18.40 10.36 2.28
N LEU A 221 18.10 10.22 3.58
CA LEU A 221 18.14 8.95 4.31
C LEU A 221 16.73 8.42 4.55
N SER A 222 16.44 7.25 3.99
CA SER A 222 15.18 6.55 4.24
C SER A 222 15.26 5.70 5.49
N LEU A 223 14.24 5.78 6.33
CA LEU A 223 14.13 5.03 7.57
C LEU A 223 13.06 3.96 7.42
N ALA A 224 13.46 2.71 7.67
CA ALA A 224 12.52 1.62 7.80
C ALA A 224 12.00 1.62 9.24
N PHE A 225 10.70 1.39 9.43
CA PHE A 225 10.10 1.35 10.76
C PHE A 225 8.97 0.33 10.78
N TRP A 226 8.77 -0.28 11.94
CA TRP A 226 7.67 -1.22 12.15
C TRP A 226 7.16 -1.14 13.59
N GLY A 227 5.86 -1.41 13.79
CA GLY A 227 5.34 -1.81 15.10
C GLY A 227 6.03 -3.09 15.57
N ALA A 228 5.87 -3.44 16.86
CA ALA A 228 6.31 -4.75 17.34
C ALA A 228 5.77 -5.88 16.41
N PRO A 229 6.44 -7.04 16.28
CA PRO A 229 6.05 -8.09 15.31
C PRO A 229 4.62 -8.65 15.50
N GLU A 230 4.03 -8.39 16.66
CA GLU A 230 2.65 -8.76 17.04
C GLU A 230 1.71 -7.53 17.07
N GLY A 231 2.12 -6.39 16.52
CA GLY A 231 1.40 -5.12 16.52
C GLY A 231 0.61 -4.90 15.23
N GLY A 232 -0.49 -4.14 15.31
CA GLY A 232 -1.33 -3.80 14.16
C GLY A 232 -0.95 -2.46 13.51
N ALA A 233 -1.75 -1.99 12.55
CA ALA A 233 -1.54 -0.72 11.84
C ALA A 233 -1.40 0.50 12.80
N ALA A 234 -2.16 0.53 13.90
CA ALA A 234 -2.05 1.59 14.90
C ALA A 234 -0.67 1.63 15.60
N ASP A 235 -0.01 0.48 15.78
CA ASP A 235 1.35 0.42 16.31
C ASP A 235 2.38 0.93 15.29
N MET A 236 2.19 0.62 14.01
CA MET A 236 3.03 1.16 12.93
C MET A 236 3.00 2.69 12.94
N GLN A 237 1.81 3.29 12.89
CA GLN A 237 1.65 4.74 12.85
C GLN A 237 2.31 5.42 14.06
N ARG A 238 2.04 4.93 15.28
CA ARG A 238 2.64 5.46 16.51
C ARG A 238 4.17 5.39 16.50
N VAL A 239 4.75 4.31 15.98
CA VAL A 239 6.20 4.18 15.85
C VAL A 239 6.74 5.16 14.81
N GLY A 240 6.09 5.29 13.65
CA GLY A 240 6.46 6.26 12.63
C GLY A 240 6.43 7.70 13.14
N GLU A 241 5.38 8.09 13.85
CA GLU A 241 5.24 9.41 14.49
C GLU A 241 6.37 9.67 15.49
N LEU A 242 6.71 8.67 16.32
CA LEU A 242 7.83 8.76 17.26
C LEU A 242 9.16 8.97 16.52
N VAL A 243 9.44 8.18 15.48
CA VAL A 243 10.65 8.32 14.66
C VAL A 243 10.75 9.73 14.08
N VAL A 244 9.70 10.19 13.39
CA VAL A 244 9.66 11.52 12.77
C VAL A 244 9.83 12.63 13.80
N SER A 245 9.17 12.53 14.97
CA SER A 245 9.27 13.54 16.03
C SER A 245 10.69 13.66 16.61
N GLN A 246 11.42 12.55 16.77
CA GLN A 246 12.78 12.55 17.29
C GLN A 246 13.77 13.17 16.30
N PHE A 247 13.65 12.83 15.01
CA PHE A 247 14.46 13.45 13.96
C PHE A 247 14.21 14.96 13.85
N ARG A 248 12.94 15.39 13.85
CA ARG A 248 12.58 16.82 13.84
C ARG A 248 13.10 17.56 15.08
N SER A 249 13.05 16.92 16.24
CA SER A 249 13.59 17.49 17.50
C SER A 249 15.11 17.66 17.47
N ALA A 250 15.82 16.82 16.71
CA ALA A 250 17.24 16.94 16.42
C ALA A 250 17.57 17.92 15.27
N GLY A 251 16.56 18.66 14.78
CA GLY A 251 16.71 19.70 13.76
C GLY A 251 16.79 19.19 12.32
N PHE A 252 16.41 17.94 12.06
CA PHE A 252 16.31 17.45 10.68
C PHE A 252 14.96 17.82 10.06
N GLU A 253 14.98 18.11 8.76
CA GLU A 253 13.76 18.09 7.96
C GLU A 253 13.41 16.64 7.63
N VAL A 254 12.13 16.28 7.82
CA VAL A 254 11.65 14.91 7.63
C VAL A 254 10.39 14.91 6.79
N ARG A 255 10.49 14.23 5.65
CA ARG A 255 9.39 13.99 4.72
C ARG A 255 8.72 12.67 5.03
N TRP A 256 7.45 12.74 5.45
CA TRP A 256 6.59 11.59 5.71
C TRP A 256 5.14 12.05 5.73
N ASN A 257 4.23 11.32 5.08
CA ASN A 257 2.80 11.65 5.03
C ASN A 257 1.95 10.90 6.07
N GLY A 258 2.58 10.21 7.02
CA GLY A 258 1.89 9.44 8.06
C GLY A 258 1.51 8.02 7.66
N ALA A 259 1.63 7.65 6.38
CA ALA A 259 1.28 6.31 5.92
C ALA A 259 2.29 5.27 6.39
N SER A 260 1.80 4.11 6.83
CA SER A 260 2.65 2.96 7.22
C SER A 260 3.41 2.35 6.04
N ALA A 261 2.91 2.53 4.81
CA ALA A 261 3.57 2.08 3.59
C ALA A 261 4.74 3.01 3.16
N MET A 262 4.73 4.27 3.60
CA MET A 262 5.77 5.23 3.26
C MET A 262 6.85 5.27 4.33
N ARG A 263 8.11 5.12 3.93
CA ARG A 263 9.27 5.32 4.81
C ARG A 263 9.55 6.82 5.01
N PRO A 264 9.76 7.30 6.24
CA PRO A 264 10.26 8.65 6.46
C PRO A 264 11.59 8.88 5.76
N GLU A 265 11.70 9.96 4.99
CA GLU A 265 12.96 10.43 4.38
C GLU A 265 13.48 11.63 5.17
N VAL A 266 14.73 11.53 5.62
CA VAL A 266 15.42 12.56 6.40
C VAL A 266 16.38 13.31 5.50
N ASP A 267 16.24 14.64 5.46
CA ASP A 267 17.19 15.50 4.77
C ASP A 267 18.44 15.72 5.64
N LEU A 268 19.58 15.22 5.16
CA LEU A 268 20.86 15.29 5.87
C LEU A 268 21.64 16.59 5.64
N ARG A 269 21.06 17.56 4.92
CA ARG A 269 21.66 18.90 4.68
C ARG A 269 21.34 19.88 5.80
N ALA A 270 20.20 19.68 6.48
CA ALA A 270 19.79 20.39 7.69
C ALA A 270 20.64 19.99 8.91
#